data_AF-A0A523S5B9-F1
#
_entry.id   AF-A0A523S5B9-F1
#
_cell.length_a   1.000
_cell.length_b   1.000
_cell.length_c   1.000
_cell.angle_alpha   90.00
_cell.angle_beta   90.00
_cell.angle_gamma   90.00
#
_symmetry.space_group_name_H-M   'P 1'
#
loop_
_entity.id
_entity.type
_entity.pdbx_description
1 polymer ?
#
loop_
_entity_poly.entity_id
_entity_poly.type
_entity_poly.pdbx_seq_one_letter_code
_entity_poly.pdbx_strand_id
1 'polypeptide(L)' 'MSFETFNLHPSIMAGVRALGYVTPTPIQLKSIPPIMQGRDLIGLAQTGTGKTAAFVLPILQR' A
#
# COMPACT_ATOMS: atom_id res chain seq x y z
N MET A 1 8.80 10.06 -0.01
CA MET A 1 7.96 9.46 1.05
C MET A 1 8.23 7.96 1.06
N SER A 2 8.23 7.32 2.23
CA SER A 2 8.60 5.90 2.41
C SER A 2 7.40 5.06 2.82
N PHE A 3 7.44 3.73 2.67
CA PHE A 3 6.35 2.85 3.13
C PHE A 3 6.10 2.92 4.65
N GLU A 4 7.13 3.28 5.44
CA GLU A 4 7.02 3.52 6.87
C GLU A 4 5.94 4.54 7.23
N THR A 5 5.58 5.47 6.34
CA THR A 5 4.56 6.50 6.63
C THR A 5 3.15 5.93 6.76
N PHE A 6 2.91 4.70 6.27
CA PHE A 6 1.60 4.06 6.40
C PHE A 6 1.39 3.38 7.76
N ASN A 7 2.41 3.33 8.62
CA ASN A 7 2.36 2.72 9.94
C ASN A 7 1.78 1.28 9.94
N LEU A 8 2.21 0.48 8.96
CA LEU A 8 1.81 -0.92 8.83
C LEU A 8 2.43 -1.76 9.96
N HIS A 9 1.78 -2.86 10.32
CA HIS A 9 2.25 -3.80 11.32
C HIS A 9 3.67 -4.29 10.97
N PRO A 10 4.58 -4.47 11.96
CA PRO A 10 5.97 -4.82 11.70
C PRO A 10 6.17 -6.08 10.83
N SER A 11 5.30 -7.08 10.94
CA SER A 11 5.35 -8.29 10.10
C SER A 11 5.08 -7.99 8.62
N ILE A 12 4.15 -7.07 8.33
CA ILE A 12 3.85 -6.63 6.96
C ILE A 12 5.02 -5.79 6.43
N MET A 13 5.55 -4.88 7.24
CA MET A 13 6.73 -4.08 6.88
C MET A 13 7.97 -4.93 6.59
N ALA A 14 8.15 -6.06 7.31
CA ALA A 14 9.21 -7.01 6.99
C ALA A 14 9.05 -7.59 5.57
N GLY A 15 7.82 -7.96 5.18
CA GLY A 15 7.52 -8.42 3.82
C GLY A 15 7.73 -7.33 2.76
N VAL A 16 7.28 -6.11 3.03
CA VAL A 16 7.50 -4.92 2.17
C VAL A 16 9.00 -4.73 1.90
N ARG A 17 9.83 -4.80 2.95
CA ARG A 17 11.30 -4.70 2.81
C ARG A 17 11.91 -5.88 2.07
N ALA A 18 11.48 -7.10 2.36
CA ALA A 18 11.96 -8.32 1.70
C ALA A 18 11.67 -8.32 0.19
N LEU A 19 10.53 -7.74 -0.23
CA LEU A 19 10.16 -7.56 -1.63
C LEU A 19 10.86 -6.36 -2.30
N GLY A 20 11.67 -5.59 -1.56
CA GLY A 20 12.39 -4.44 -2.09
C GLY A 20 11.50 -3.23 -2.38
N TYR A 21 10.36 -3.09 -1.69
CA TYR A 21 9.50 -1.92 -1.83
C TYR A 21 10.09 -0.75 -1.05
N VAL A 22 10.72 0.17 -1.78
CA VAL A 22 11.38 1.35 -1.21
C VAL A 22 10.45 2.55 -1.19
N THR A 23 9.96 2.95 -2.37
CA THR A 23 9.13 4.14 -2.54
C THR A 23 7.74 3.74 -3.03
N PRO A 24 6.66 4.10 -2.33
CA PRO A 24 5.31 3.81 -2.79
C PRO A 24 4.98 4.60 -4.07
N THR A 25 4.29 3.95 -5.00
CA THR A 25 3.85 4.56 -6.25
C THR A 25 2.71 5.56 -6.00
N PRO A 26 2.41 6.46 -6.97
CA PRO A 26 1.33 7.44 -6.79
C PRO A 26 -0.04 6.84 -6.46
N ILE A 27 -0.36 5.66 -7.01
CA ILE A 27 -1.64 4.98 -6.70
C ILE A 27 -1.62 4.43 -5.27
N GLN A 28 -0.51 3.86 -4.81
CA GLN A 28 -0.35 3.33 -3.45
C GLN A 28 -0.45 4.45 -2.40
N LEU A 29 0.26 5.57 -2.61
CA LEU A 29 0.21 6.75 -1.73
C LEU A 29 -1.21 7.30 -1.56
N LYS A 30 -2.00 7.31 -2.63
CA LYS A 30 -3.36 7.86 -2.63
C LYS A 30 -4.41 6.88 -2.11
N SER A 31 -4.21 5.57 -2.32
CA SER A 31 -5.23 4.57 -1.99
C SER A 31 -5.04 3.90 -0.64
N ILE A 32 -3.81 3.69 -0.16
CA ILE A 32 -3.56 2.94 1.08
C ILE A 32 -4.25 3.62 2.29
N PRO A 33 -4.08 4.93 2.55
CA PRO A 33 -4.73 5.58 3.70
C PRO A 33 -6.26 5.50 3.72
N PRO A 34 -7.01 5.83 2.65
CA PRO A 34 -8.47 5.73 2.68
C PRO A 34 -8.96 4.27 2.79
N ILE A 35 -8.26 3.29 2.22
CA ILE A 35 -8.64 1.88 2.37
C ILE A 35 -8.44 1.42 3.82
N MET A 36 -7.33 1.82 4.47
CA MET A 36 -7.09 1.55 5.89
C MET A 36 -8.14 2.20 6.80
N GLN A 37 -8.77 3.30 6.37
CA GLN A 37 -9.89 3.95 7.05
C GLN A 37 -11.24 3.24 6.78
N GLY A 38 -11.27 2.13 6.04
CA GLY A 38 -12.48 1.40 5.71
C GLY A 38 -13.36 2.09 4.66
N ARG A 39 -12.81 3.01 3.87
CA ARG A 39 -13.55 3.73 2.83
C ARG A 39 -13.52 2.96 1.51
N ASP A 40 -14.65 2.98 0.80
CA ASP A 40 -14.71 2.51 -0.58
C ASP A 40 -13.90 3.43 -1.50
N LEU A 41 -13.23 2.82 -2.49
CA LEU A 41 -12.34 3.53 -3.42
C LEU A 41 -12.36 2.88 -4.80
N ILE A 42 -12.41 3.71 -5.84
CA ILE A 42 -12.13 3.32 -7.22
C ILE A 42 -10.74 3.82 -7.58
N GLY A 43 -9.82 2.90 -7.89
CA GLY A 43 -8.46 3.20 -8.28
C GLY A 43 -8.23 2.98 -9.78
N LEU A 44 -8.00 4.06 -10.55
CA LEU A 44 -7.65 3.98 -11.97
C LEU A 44 -6.14 4.23 -12.16
N ALA A 45 -5.42 3.20 -12.62
CA ALA A 45 -4.02 3.31 -13.01
C ALA A 45 -3.66 2.21 -14.02
N GLN A 46 -2.64 2.41 -14.83
CA GLN A 46 -2.15 1.41 -15.80
C GLN A 46 -1.60 0.15 -15.13
N THR A 47 -1.49 -0.96 -15.85
CA THR A 47 -0.82 -2.18 -15.34
C THR A 47 0.65 -1.91 -15.03
N GLY A 48 1.20 -2.59 -14.01
CA GLY A 48 2.58 -2.34 -13.56
C GLY A 48 2.77 -1.15 -12.61
N THR A 49 1.71 -0.39 -12.30
CA THR A 49 1.79 0.77 -11.38
C THR A 49 1.68 0.42 -9.89
N GLY A 50 1.68 -0.86 -9.53
CA GLY A 50 1.64 -1.31 -8.14
C GLY A 50 0.25 -1.34 -7.49
N LYS A 51 -0.82 -1.33 -8.29
CA LYS A 51 -2.22 -1.45 -7.80
C LYS A 51 -2.43 -2.63 -6.86
N THR A 52 -1.85 -3.79 -7.15
CA THR A 52 -2.01 -5.00 -6.31
C THR A 52 -1.59 -4.75 -4.87
N ALA A 53 -0.38 -4.26 -4.64
CA ALA A 53 0.08 -3.92 -3.29
C ALA A 53 -0.74 -2.78 -2.65
N ALA A 54 -1.28 -1.87 -3.48
CA ALA A 54 -2.13 -0.77 -3.04
C ALA A 54 -3.42 -1.22 -2.34
N PHE A 55 -3.94 -2.41 -2.68
CA PHE A 55 -5.11 -3.03 -2.02
C PHE A 55 -4.72 -4.12 -1.03
N VAL A 56 -3.72 -4.95 -1.36
CA VAL A 56 -3.32 -6.10 -0.52
C VAL A 56 -2.73 -5.65 0.82
N LEU A 57 -1.89 -4.61 0.85
CA LEU A 57 -1.29 -4.15 2.12
C LEU A 57 -2.34 -3.68 3.13
N PRO A 58 -3.32 -2.82 2.76
CA PRO A 58 -4.45 -2.50 3.65
C PRO A 58 -5.30 -3.70 4.07
N ILE A 59 -5.49 -4.70 3.20
CA ILE A 59 -6.26 -5.92 3.53
C ILE A 59 -5.53 -6.74 4.61
N LEU A 60 -4.21 -6.91 4.48
CA LEU A 60 -3.37 -7.63 5.44
C LEU A 60 -3.23 -6.91 6.79
N GLN A 61 -3.38 -5.58 6.80
CA GLN A 61 -3.21 -4.73 7.99
C GLN A 61 -4.35 -4.86 9.02
N ARG A 62 -5.47 -5.48 8.65
CA ARG A 62 -6.60 -5.73 9.57
C ARG A 62 -6.22 -6.72 10.67
#